data_AF-A0A832NU21-F1
#
_entry.id   AF-A0A832NU21-F1
#
_cell.length_a   1.000
_cell.length_b   1.000
_cell.length_c   1.000
_cell.angle_alpha   90.00
_cell.angle_beta   90.00
_cell.angle_gamma   90.00
#
_symmetry.space_group_name_H-M   'P 1'
#
loop_
_entity.id
_entity.type
_entity.pdbx_description
1 polymer ?
#
loop_
_entity_poly.entity_id
_entity_poly.type
_entity_poly.pdbx_seq_one_letter_code
_entity_poly.pdbx_strand_id
1 'polypeptide(L)' 'PRSNPDGGICLHARSISFMHPVKKEELSIIANPPRDALWDAFIEQVGE' A
#
# COMPACT_ATOMS: atom_id res chain seq x y z
N PRO A 1 -15.34 13.66 -11.45
CA PRO A 1 -15.97 12.74 -10.47
C PRO A 1 -14.86 12.11 -9.62
N ARG A 2 -15.06 11.97 -8.30
CA ARG A 2 -14.05 11.43 -7.37
C ARG A 2 -13.99 9.89 -7.37
N SER A 3 -15.05 9.24 -7.84
CA SER A 3 -15.18 7.79 -7.80
C SER A 3 -14.25 7.12 -8.80
N ASN A 4 -13.70 5.96 -8.43
CA ASN A 4 -12.91 5.16 -9.34
C ASN A 4 -13.75 4.76 -10.57
N PRO A 5 -13.16 4.72 -11.78
CA PRO A 5 -13.88 4.35 -13.00
C PRO A 5 -14.55 2.96 -12.92
N ASP A 6 -14.01 2.05 -12.12
CA ASP A 6 -14.51 0.69 -11.88
C ASP A 6 -15.51 0.60 -10.70
N GLY A 7 -15.78 1.70 -9.99
CA GLY A 7 -16.64 1.73 -8.81
C GLY A 7 -16.02 1.10 -7.55
N GLY A 8 -14.73 0.73 -7.59
CA GLY A 8 -14.01 0.17 -6.47
C GLY A 8 -13.60 1.21 -5.43
N ILE A 9 -12.96 0.73 -4.36
CA ILE A 9 -12.32 1.57 -3.34
C ILE A 9 -10.81 1.59 -3.55
N CYS A 10 -10.17 2.74 -3.34
CA CYS A 10 -8.71 2.85 -3.28
C CYS A 10 -8.20 2.29 -1.95
N LEU A 11 -8.25 0.97 -1.78
CA LEU A 11 -7.72 0.26 -0.62
C LEU A 11 -6.41 -0.45 -0.98
N HIS A 12 -5.33 -0.14 -0.28
CA HIS A 12 -4.01 -0.73 -0.50
C HIS A 12 -3.45 -1.27 0.82
N ALA A 13 -3.05 -2.54 0.83
CA ALA A 13 -2.36 -3.14 1.98
C ALA A 13 -0.87 -2.73 1.97
N ARG A 14 -0.55 -1.60 2.63
CA ARG A 14 0.82 -1.03 2.69
C ARG A 14 1.82 -1.97 3.36
N SER A 15 1.41 -2.74 4.35
CA SER A 15 2.31 -3.61 5.11
C SER A 15 1.65 -4.92 5.52
N ILE A 16 2.46 -5.97 5.58
CA ILE A 16 2.09 -7.25 6.18
C ILE A 16 3.25 -7.77 7.03
N SER A 17 2.93 -8.33 8.19
CA SER A 17 3.88 -8.99 9.06
C SER A 17 3.41 -10.41 9.40
N PHE A 18 4.30 -11.38 9.30
CA PHE A 18 4.01 -12.78 9.59
C PHE A 18 5.27 -13.58 9.91
N MET A 19 5.09 -14.74 10.54
CA MET A 19 6.19 -15.68 10.79
C MET A 19 6.56 -16.42 9.50
N HIS A 20 7.82 -16.28 9.05
CA HIS A 20 8.30 -16.99 7.87
C HIS A 20 8.14 -18.51 8.06
N PRO A 21 7.45 -19.23 7.15
CA PRO A 21 6.99 -20.59 7.41
C PRO A 21 8.12 -21.61 7.60
N VAL A 22 9.27 -21.37 6.94
CA VAL A 22 10.48 -22.20 7.05
C VAL A 22 11.46 -21.68 8.10
N LYS A 23 11.95 -20.45 7.95
CA LYS A 23 12.95 -19.84 8.85
C LYS A 23 12.45 -19.59 10.28
N LYS A 24 11.13 -19.52 10.50
CA LYS A 24 10.50 -19.19 11.79
C LYS A 24 10.97 -17.85 12.38
N GLU A 25 11.30 -16.92 11.50
CA GLU A 25 11.65 -15.53 11.83
C GLU A 25 10.46 -14.63 11.50
N GLU A 26 10.30 -13.56 12.27
CA GLU A 26 9.30 -12.54 11.96
C GLU A 26 9.72 -11.77 10.71
N LEU A 27 8.86 -11.76 9.70
CA LEU A 27 9.07 -11.05 8.44
C LEU A 27 8.06 -9.91 8.35
N SER A 28 8.56 -8.70 8.11
CA SER A 28 7.73 -7.54 7.79
C SER A 28 8.04 -7.08 6.37
N ILE A 29 6.98 -6.90 5.57
CA ILE A 29 7.06 -6.44 4.18
C ILE A 29 6.27 -5.15 4.08
N ILE A 30 6.90 -4.12 3.51
CA ILE A 30 6.28 -2.83 3.20
C ILE A 30 6.25 -2.67 1.68
N ALA A 31 5.06 -2.56 1.11
CA ALA A 31 4.86 -2.29 -0.31
C ALA A 31 4.87 -0.78 -0.56
N ASN A 32 5.31 -0.37 -1.75
CA ASN A 32 5.11 1.01 -2.20
C ASN A 32 3.65 1.19 -2.63
N PRO A 33 3.05 2.38 -2.42
CA PRO A 33 1.72 2.67 -2.91
C PRO A 33 1.63 2.53 -4.44
N PRO A 34 0.43 2.24 -4.99
CA PRO A 34 0.20 2.26 -6.43
C PRO A 34 0.45 3.66 -6.99
N ARG A 35 0.97 3.75 -8.22
CA ARG A 35 1.05 5.01 -8.96
C ARG A 35 -0.34 5.42 -9.44
N ASP A 36 -0.88 6.44 -8.80
CA ASP A 36 -2.18 7.03 -9.12
C ASP A 36 -2.24 8.42 -8.48
N ALA A 37 -3.02 9.33 -9.08
CA ALA A 37 -3.10 10.73 -8.69
C ALA A 37 -3.42 10.92 -7.20
N LEU A 38 -4.22 10.02 -6.62
CA LEU A 38 -4.54 10.06 -5.19
C LEU A 38 -3.33 9.74 -4.31
N TRP A 39 -2.64 8.63 -4.60
CA TRP A 39 -1.52 8.16 -3.78
C TRP A 39 -0.29 9.05 -3.97
N ASP A 40 -0.01 9.46 -5.20
CA ASP A 40 1.09 10.36 -5.52
C ASP A 40 0.95 11.69 -4.76
N ALA A 41 -0.26 12.24 -4.68
CA ALA A 41 -0.52 13.46 -3.89
C ALA A 41 -0.27 13.28 -2.39
N PHE A 42 -0.55 12.10 -1.82
CA PHE A 42 -0.24 11.83 -0.41
C PHE A 42 1.25 11.60 -0.18
N ILE A 43 1.95 10.96 -1.11
CA ILE A 43 3.42 10.79 -1.05
C ILE A 43 4.09 12.18 -1.06
N GLU A 44 3.69 13.05 -1.98
CA GLU A 44 4.19 14.43 -2.07
C GLU A 44 3.94 15.25 -0.79
N GLN A 45 2.79 15.07 -0.13
CA GLN A 45 2.46 15.78 1.12
C GLN A 45 3.26 15.28 2.32
N VAL A 46 3.59 13.99 2.36
CA VAL A 46 4.31 13.37 3.47
C VAL A 46 5.82 13.56 3.35
N GLY A 47 6.32 13.91 2.15
CA GLY A 47 7.74 14.12 1.91
C GLY A 47 8.55 12.82 1.90
N GLU A 48 7.93 11.71 1.47
CA GLU A 48 8.61 10.45 1.14
C GLU A 48 9.13 10.45 -0.31
#